data_AF-A0A1P8WDB6-F1
#
_entry.id   AF-A0A1P8WDB6-F1
#
_cell.length_a   1.000
_cell.length_b   1.000
_cell.length_c   1.000
_cell.angle_alpha   90.00
_cell.angle_beta   90.00
_cell.angle_gamma   90.00
#
_symmetry.space_group_name_H-M   'P 1'
#
loop_
_entity.id
_entity.type
_entity.pdbx_description
1 polymer ?
#
loop_
_entity_poly.entity_id
_entity_poly.type
_entity_poly.pdbx_seq_one_letter_code
_entity_poly.pdbx_strand_id
1 'polypeptide(L)'
;MSTSVPSIPTKKRSLTLWSVGLTFIFEAVTCLLRFGMQMESTRNTASTIGHITCGLRIHHSYIGVLMIVFACWLWQKFPGFSWGLLAAGLGLFFSDMIHHFLVLWPIVGSPQFDLVYPTSS
;
A
#
# COMPACT_ATOMS: atom_id res chain seq x y z
N MET A 1 24.04 -40.46 13.70
CA MET A 1 23.05 -39.47 14.21
C MET A 1 23.01 -38.34 13.18
N SER A 2 22.02 -38.35 12.29
CA SER A 2 21.93 -37.41 11.16
C SER A 2 21.33 -36.10 11.64
N THR A 3 22.12 -35.03 11.68
CA THR A 3 21.64 -33.68 12.00
C THR A 3 21.07 -33.08 10.72
N SER A 4 19.76 -33.27 10.50
CA SER A 4 19.05 -32.54 9.46
C SER A 4 19.11 -31.04 9.79
N VAL A 5 19.95 -30.30 9.07
CA VAL A 5 19.98 -28.84 9.11
C VAL A 5 18.57 -28.36 8.72
N PRO A 6 17.88 -27.55 9.54
CA PRO A 6 16.57 -27.03 9.16
C PRO A 6 16.74 -26.18 7.90
N SER A 7 16.17 -26.65 6.79
CA SER A 7 16.15 -25.91 5.53
C SER A 7 15.37 -24.62 5.74
N ILE A 8 16.06 -23.48 5.80
CA ILE A 8 15.42 -22.17 5.81
C ILE A 8 14.55 -22.10 4.55
N PRO A 9 13.21 -22.01 4.68
CA PRO A 9 12.35 -21.89 3.51
C PRO A 9 12.80 -20.70 2.69
N THR A 10 13.03 -20.95 1.40
CA THR A 10 13.46 -20.00 0.37
C THR A 10 12.86 -18.61 0.57
N LYS A 11 13.61 -17.70 1.21
CA LYS A 11 13.14 -16.39 1.72
C LYS A 11 12.42 -15.51 0.68
N LYS A 12 12.71 -15.72 -0.61
CA LYS A 12 12.10 -15.00 -1.74
C LYS A 12 10.65 -15.41 -2.01
N ARG A 13 10.35 -16.72 -2.05
CA ARG A 13 8.98 -17.22 -2.27
C ARG A 13 8.06 -16.80 -1.13
N SER A 14 8.59 -16.79 0.09
CA SER A 14 7.89 -16.27 1.26
C SER A 14 7.52 -14.80 1.09
N LEU A 15 8.48 -13.93 0.71
CA LEU A 15 8.22 -12.49 0.58
C LEU A 15 7.11 -12.18 -0.43
N THR A 16 7.15 -12.83 -1.59
CA THR A 16 6.12 -12.65 -2.62
C THR A 16 4.74 -13.05 -2.11
N LEU A 17 4.62 -14.23 -1.48
CA LEU A 17 3.34 -14.71 -0.95
C LEU A 17 2.78 -13.78 0.12
N TRP A 18 3.64 -13.31 1.03
CA TRP A 18 3.24 -12.36 2.08
C TRP A 18 2.84 -11.00 1.50
N SER A 19 3.58 -10.47 0.52
CA SER A 19 3.27 -9.20 -0.13
C SER A 19 1.95 -9.29 -0.90
N VAL A 20 1.72 -10.40 -1.63
CA VAL A 20 0.46 -10.65 -2.35
C VAL A 20 -0.70 -10.79 -1.36
N GLY A 21 -0.54 -11.58 -0.30
CA GLY A 21 -1.56 -11.71 0.74
C GLY A 21 -1.92 -10.37 1.38
N LEU A 22 -0.92 -9.56 1.73
CA LEU A 22 -1.12 -8.21 2.26
C LEU A 22 -1.76 -7.27 1.24
N THR A 23 -1.41 -7.38 -0.04
CA THR A 23 -2.05 -6.62 -1.13
C THR A 23 -3.56 -6.87 -1.14
N PHE A 24 -3.99 -8.14 -1.11
CA PHE A 24 -5.41 -8.48 -1.08
C PHE A 24 -6.11 -8.01 0.19
N ILE A 25 -5.45 -8.09 1.35
CA ILE A 25 -6.00 -7.62 2.62
C ILE A 25 -6.21 -6.10 2.58
N PHE A 26 -5.19 -5.34 2.17
CA PHE A 26 -5.31 -3.89 2.04
C PHE A 26 -6.35 -3.51 0.99
N GLU A 27 -6.42 -4.23 -0.13
CA GLU A 27 -7.42 -3.95 -1.17
C GLU A 27 -8.83 -4.19 -0.65
N ALA A 28 -9.05 -5.30 0.04
CA ALA A 28 -10.35 -5.64 0.63
C ALA A 28 -10.80 -4.58 1.65
N VAL A 29 -9.89 -4.13 2.51
CA VAL A 29 -10.15 -3.05 3.46
C VAL A 29 -10.45 -1.75 2.71
N THR A 30 -9.67 -1.41 1.69
CA THR A 30 -9.85 -0.17 0.90
C THR A 30 -11.18 -0.18 0.15
N CYS A 31 -11.55 -1.29 -0.48
CA CYS A 31 -12.85 -1.51 -1.10
C CYS A 31 -14.00 -1.41 -0.10
N LEU A 32 -13.86 -2.02 1.08
CA LEU A 32 -14.89 -1.97 2.13
C LEU A 32 -15.10 -0.52 2.61
N LEU A 33 -14.02 0.22 2.86
CA LEU A 33 -14.12 1.62 3.26
C LEU A 33 -14.70 2.49 2.13
N ARG A 34 -14.27 2.25 0.89
CA ARG A 34 -14.71 3.04 -0.26
C ARG A 34 -16.16 2.79 -0.64
N PHE A 35 -16.57 1.54 -0.79
CA PHE A 35 -17.91 1.19 -1.28
C PHE A 35 -18.88 0.82 -0.17
N GLY A 36 -18.40 0.21 0.92
CA GLY A 36 -19.23 -0.14 2.08
C GLY A 36 -19.52 1.08 2.96
N MET A 37 -18.51 1.90 3.25
CA MET A 37 -18.66 3.10 4.09
C MET A 37 -18.76 4.42 3.30
N GLN A 38 -18.72 4.35 1.95
CA GLN A 38 -18.79 5.53 1.07
C GLN A 38 -17.77 6.63 1.43
N MET A 39 -16.59 6.21 1.90
CA MET A 39 -15.50 7.12 2.25
C MET A 39 -14.74 7.52 0.98
N GLU A 40 -14.92 8.77 0.55
CA GLU A 40 -14.16 9.35 -0.54
C GLU A 40 -13.11 10.31 0.00
N SER A 41 -11.86 10.20 -0.45
CA SER A 41 -10.78 11.09 0.02
C SER A 41 -11.04 12.54 -0.39
N THR A 42 -11.72 12.76 -1.51
CA THR A 42 -12.19 14.07 -1.98
C THR A 42 -13.21 14.72 -1.06
N ARG A 43 -14.17 13.96 -0.53
CA ARG A 43 -15.25 14.51 0.30
C ARG A 43 -14.86 14.60 1.77
N ASN A 44 -14.16 13.59 2.29
CA ASN A 44 -13.93 13.44 3.73
C ASN A 44 -12.52 13.86 4.16
N THR A 45 -11.57 13.97 3.23
CA THR A 45 -10.15 14.22 3.54
C THR A 45 -9.64 15.56 2.97
N ALA A 46 -10.29 16.09 1.93
CA ALA A 46 -9.91 17.39 1.33
C ALA A 46 -10.07 18.58 2.30
N SER A 47 -11.12 18.62 3.14
CA SER A 47 -11.35 19.76 4.03
C SER A 47 -10.39 19.84 5.22
N THR A 48 -9.79 18.73 5.63
CA THR A 48 -8.93 18.66 6.83
C THR A 48 -7.48 18.38 6.48
N ILE A 49 -7.21 17.33 5.68
CA ILE A 49 -5.85 16.99 5.28
C ILE A 49 -5.41 17.81 4.06
N GLY A 50 -6.31 18.12 3.11
CA GLY A 50 -5.98 18.92 1.93
C GLY A 50 -5.42 20.31 2.26
N HIS A 51 -5.88 20.97 3.32
CA HIS A 51 -5.30 22.24 3.77
C HIS A 51 -3.93 22.07 4.45
N ILE A 52 -3.72 20.98 5.18
CA ILE A 52 -2.46 20.70 5.88
C ILE A 52 -1.37 20.25 4.90
N THR A 53 -1.75 19.56 3.81
CA THR A 53 -0.83 19.06 2.77
C THR A 53 -0.70 19.99 1.57
N CYS A 54 -1.16 21.25 1.69
CA CYS A 54 -1.14 22.24 0.61
C CYS A 54 -1.79 21.74 -0.70
N GLY A 55 -2.84 20.95 -0.61
CA GLY A 55 -3.57 20.40 -1.75
C GLY A 55 -3.02 19.08 -2.29
N LEU A 56 -1.99 18.48 -1.67
CA LEU A 56 -1.50 17.16 -2.08
C LEU A 56 -2.48 16.06 -1.64
N ARG A 57 -2.92 15.22 -2.57
CA ARG A 57 -3.67 14.01 -2.25
C ARG A 57 -2.73 12.95 -1.73
N ILE A 58 -2.96 12.52 -0.49
CA ILE A 58 -2.20 11.41 0.10
C ILE A 58 -2.77 10.10 -0.44
N HIS A 59 -1.98 9.42 -1.25
CA HIS A 59 -2.21 8.03 -1.62
C HIS A 59 -1.47 7.12 -0.64
N HIS A 60 -2.04 5.97 -0.33
CA HIS A 60 -1.37 5.03 0.58
C HIS A 60 -0.12 4.42 -0.07
N SER A 61 -0.01 4.47 -1.41
CA SER A 61 1.21 4.16 -2.15
C SER A 61 2.41 5.01 -1.72
N TYR A 62 2.23 6.28 -1.31
CA TYR A 62 3.35 7.11 -0.85
C TYR A 62 3.97 6.56 0.44
N ILE A 63 3.12 6.13 1.37
CA ILE A 63 3.54 5.48 2.61
C ILE A 63 4.22 4.14 2.25
N GLY A 64 3.65 3.38 1.32
CA GLY A 64 4.23 2.13 0.84
C GLY A 64 5.64 2.31 0.28
N VAL A 65 5.86 3.32 -0.57
CA VAL A 65 7.19 3.65 -1.12
C VAL A 65 8.17 4.04 -0.01
N LEU A 66 7.76 4.88 0.95
CA LEU A 66 8.61 5.25 2.09
C LEU A 66 9.01 4.02 2.91
N MET A 67 8.07 3.10 3.17
CA MET A 67 8.34 1.85 3.88
C MET A 67 9.34 0.96 3.12
N ILE A 68 9.21 0.86 1.79
CA ILE A 68 10.15 0.09 0.94
C ILE A 68 11.56 0.68 1.04
N VAL A 69 11.69 2.00 0.87
CA VAL A 69 13.00 2.68 0.95
C VAL A 69 13.63 2.48 2.34
N PHE A 70 12.84 2.64 3.39
CA PHE A 70 13.31 2.45 4.77
C PHE A 70 13.70 0.99 5.06
N ALA A 71 12.97 0.03 4.51
CA ALA A 71 13.31 -1.39 4.60
C ALA A 71 14.64 -1.71 3.93
N CYS A 72 14.90 -1.14 2.74
CA CYS A 72 16.19 -1.29 2.07
C CYS A 72 17.33 -0.69 2.89
N TRP A 73 17.12 0.48 3.49
CA TRP A 73 18.13 1.16 4.33
C TRP A 73 18.46 0.37 5.60
N LEU A 74 17.46 -0.20 6.27
CA LEU A 74 17.64 -0.96 7.50
C LEU A 74 18.08 -2.42 7.28
N TRP A 75 18.14 -2.88 6.03
CA TRP A 75 18.32 -4.30 5.70
C TRP A 75 19.56 -4.94 6.35
N GLN A 76 20.67 -4.19 6.40
CA GLN A 76 21.93 -4.66 6.98
C GLN A 76 21.89 -4.73 8.51
N LYS A 77 21.12 -3.85 9.16
CA LYS A 77 21.10 -3.69 10.62
C LYS A 77 20.01 -4.54 11.27
N PHE A 78 18.83 -4.65 10.64
CA PHE A 78 17.66 -5.34 11.17
C PHE A 78 16.95 -6.14 10.06
N PRO A 79 17.52 -7.26 9.59
CA PRO A 79 17.01 -7.98 8.42
C PRO A 79 15.60 -8.56 8.61
N GLY A 80 15.25 -9.00 9.83
CA GLY A 80 13.91 -9.52 10.12
C GLY A 80 12.83 -8.44 10.04
N PHE A 81 13.07 -7.30 10.69
CA PHE A 81 12.17 -6.15 10.65
C PHE A 81 12.06 -5.58 9.22
N SER A 82 13.20 -5.42 8.54
CA SER A 82 13.25 -4.91 7.17
C SER A 82 12.48 -5.79 6.20
N TRP A 83 12.53 -7.12 6.39
CA TRP A 83 11.74 -8.04 5.57
C TRP A 83 10.23 -7.83 5.75
N GLY A 84 9.76 -7.70 6.98
CA GLY A 84 8.33 -7.45 7.26
C GLY A 84 7.88 -6.09 6.74
N LEU A 85 8.72 -5.07 6.93
CA LEU A 85 8.49 -3.72 6.44
C LEU A 85 8.44 -3.68 4.91
N LEU A 86 9.31 -4.43 4.23
CA LEU A 86 9.31 -4.56 2.78
C LEU A 86 8.03 -5.26 2.28
N ALA A 87 7.62 -6.35 2.91
CA ALA A 87 6.38 -7.06 2.56
C ALA A 87 5.15 -6.16 2.70
N ALA A 88 5.06 -5.43 3.81
CA ALA A 88 3.96 -4.49 4.06
C ALA A 88 4.00 -3.30 3.11
N GLY A 89 5.18 -2.71 2.85
CA GLY A 89 5.34 -1.60 1.92
C GLY A 89 4.97 -1.96 0.48
N LEU A 90 5.40 -3.14 0.02
CA LEU A 90 4.99 -3.68 -1.30
C LEU A 90 3.48 -3.92 -1.35
N GLY A 91 2.91 -4.55 -0.32
CA GLY A 91 1.48 -4.80 -0.25
C GLY A 91 0.64 -3.52 -0.32
N LEU A 92 1.05 -2.50 0.43
CA LEU A 92 0.35 -1.21 0.49
C LEU A 92 0.45 -0.46 -0.84
N PHE A 93 1.64 -0.46 -1.45
CA PHE A 93 1.87 0.15 -2.76
C PHE A 93 1.02 -0.52 -3.85
N PHE A 94 1.10 -1.86 -3.96
CA PHE A 94 0.35 -2.57 -4.99
C PHE A 94 -1.16 -2.52 -4.77
N SER A 95 -1.62 -2.56 -3.53
CA SER A 95 -3.05 -2.40 -3.24
C SER A 95 -3.54 -1.05 -3.73
N ASP A 96 -2.85 0.05 -3.41
CA ASP A 96 -3.26 1.37 -3.86
C ASP A 96 -3.29 1.47 -5.41
N MET A 97 -2.31 0.90 -6.10
CA MET A 97 -2.33 0.83 -7.58
C MET A 97 -3.51 0.00 -8.11
N ILE A 98 -3.77 -1.17 -7.54
CA ILE A 98 -4.88 -2.03 -7.94
C ILE A 98 -6.20 -1.31 -7.68
N HIS A 99 -6.37 -0.68 -6.52
CA HIS A 99 -7.57 0.05 -6.16
C HIS A 99 -7.86 1.15 -7.16
N HIS A 100 -6.89 2.01 -7.48
CA HIS A 100 -7.10 3.14 -8.38
C HIS A 100 -7.28 2.70 -9.84
N PHE A 101 -6.41 1.81 -10.35
CA PHE A 101 -6.38 1.49 -11.77
C PHE A 101 -7.23 0.27 -12.18
N LEU A 102 -7.44 -0.70 -11.28
CA LEU A 102 -8.16 -1.95 -11.59
C LEU A 102 -9.51 -2.07 -10.90
N VAL A 103 -9.80 -1.26 -9.87
CA VAL A 103 -11.10 -1.28 -9.18
C VAL A 103 -11.89 -0.01 -9.42
N LEU A 104 -11.37 1.16 -9.02
CA LEU A 104 -12.03 2.45 -9.17
C LEU A 104 -12.25 2.79 -10.63
N TRP A 105 -11.24 2.62 -11.49
CA TRP A 105 -11.38 2.98 -12.89
C TRP A 105 -12.53 2.24 -13.61
N PRO A 106 -12.65 0.90 -13.57
CA PRO A 106 -13.76 0.22 -14.23
C PRO A 106 -15.12 0.44 -13.56
N ILE A 107 -15.17 0.67 -12.24
CA ILE A 107 -16.45 0.82 -11.51
C ILE A 107 -16.97 2.26 -11.54
N VAL A 108 -16.09 3.24 -11.36
CA VAL A 108 -16.41 4.67 -11.21
C VAL A 108 -16.15 5.46 -12.51
N GLY A 109 -15.43 4.87 -13.47
CA GLY A 109 -15.09 5.51 -14.75
C GLY A 109 -13.88 6.44 -14.68
N SER A 110 -13.26 6.61 -13.52
CA SER A 110 -12.02 7.37 -13.35
C SER A 110 -11.12 6.74 -12.29
N PRO A 111 -9.79 6.74 -12.46
CA PRO A 111 -8.87 6.18 -11.48
C PRO A 111 -8.75 7.05 -10.21
N GLN A 112 -9.13 8.33 -10.26
CA GLN A 112 -9.00 9.29 -9.14
C GLN A 112 -7.59 9.37 -8.54
N PHE A 113 -6.57 9.09 -9.35
CA PHE A 113 -5.16 9.07 -8.97
C PHE A 113 -4.49 10.43 -9.27
N ASP A 114 -5.05 11.49 -8.69
CA ASP A 114 -4.57 12.86 -8.91
C ASP A 114 -3.54 13.22 -7.84
N LEU A 115 -2.34 13.67 -8.22
CA LEU A 115 -1.32 14.07 -7.24
C LEU A 115 -1.79 15.26 -6.38
N VAL A 116 -2.58 16.15 -6.96
CA VAL A 116 -3.11 17.35 -6.32
C VAL A 116 -4.63 17.29 -6.40
N TYR A 117 -5.33 17.75 -5.36
CA TYR A 117 -6.79 17.89 -5.43
C TYR A 117 -7.15 18.83 -6.60
N PRO A 118 -8.06 18.43 -7.50
CA PRO A 118 -8.47 19.30 -8.60
C PRO A 118 -9.13 20.56 -8.01
N THR A 119 -8.64 21.73 -8.43
CA THR A 119 -9.27 23.02 -8.14
C THR A 119 -10.62 23.06 -8.84
N SER A 120 -11.70 23.12 -8.06
CA SER A 120 -13.03 23.43 -8.60
C SER A 120 -13.00 24.84 -9.19
N SER A 121 -12.96 24.93 -10.51
CA SER A 121 -13.34 26.11 -11.29
C SER A 121 -14.85 26.12 -11.49
#